data_AF-A0A3C0K471-F1
#
_entry.id   AF-A0A3C0K471-F1
#
_cell.length_a   1.000
_cell.length_b   1.000
_cell.length_c   1.000
_cell.angle_alpha   90.00
_cell.angle_beta   90.00
_cell.angle_gamma   90.00
#
_symmetry.space_group_name_H-M   'P 1'
#
loop_
_entity.id
_entity.type
_entity.pdbx_description
1 polymer ?
#
loop_
_entity_poly.entity_id
_entity_poly.type
_entity_poly.pdbx_seq_one_letter_code
_entity_poly.pdbx_strand_id
1 'polypeptide(L)'
;MITTSEARLGRNMAILVVATAILQLLIGFVLIGPDTEGYSNDWGLLNGVVTFANSFGQVAVLIFAMKLFDMDNNPLLRLLGTIAIIGTTISTTIAISPAAHAAGGFTGTSFTPTQILDMDGAITYGTWFVFPVWVLLVSLQERGGNVLPSWGSLAGIGASILILAVNLGFLFSLLPETIIPFVWIVGGVILYPTFVFGMSRAFASKIN
;
A
#
# COMPACT_ATOMS: atom_id res chain seq x y z
N MET A 1 9.47 -22.47 2.29
CA MET A 1 8.30 -22.79 3.14
C MET A 1 8.22 -21.78 4.29
N ILE A 2 7.05 -21.21 4.55
CA ILE A 2 6.83 -20.21 5.62
C ILE A 2 6.74 -20.89 7.00
N THR A 3 7.32 -20.27 8.03
CA THR A 3 7.23 -20.76 9.42
C THR A 3 5.97 -20.23 10.13
N THR A 4 5.56 -20.89 11.22
CA THR A 4 4.41 -20.45 12.05
C THR A 4 4.57 -19.02 12.57
N SER A 5 5.78 -18.63 12.98
CA SER A 5 6.06 -17.29 13.49
C SER A 5 5.95 -16.23 12.39
N GLU A 6 6.48 -16.52 11.20
CA GLU A 6 6.35 -15.64 10.03
C GLU A 6 4.88 -15.52 9.59
N ALA A 7 4.13 -16.62 9.61
CA ALA A 7 2.71 -16.61 9.30
C ALA A 7 1.89 -15.79 10.30
N ARG A 8 2.18 -15.89 11.61
CA ARG A 8 1.57 -15.05 12.65
C ARG A 8 1.87 -13.57 12.43
N LEU A 9 3.12 -13.24 12.14
CA LEU A 9 3.54 -11.86 11.89
C LEU A 9 2.90 -11.31 10.61
N GLY A 10 2.93 -12.05 9.50
CA GLY A 10 2.31 -11.69 8.23
C GLY A 10 0.80 -11.45 8.36
N ARG A 11 0.09 -12.31 9.12
CA ARG A 11 -1.33 -12.11 9.45
C ARG A 11 -1.54 -10.79 10.21
N ASN A 12 -0.78 -10.55 11.27
CA ASN A 12 -0.96 -9.36 12.10
C ASN A 12 -0.65 -8.08 11.32
N MET A 13 0.39 -8.10 10.49
CA MET A 13 0.76 -6.98 9.62
C MET A 13 -0.29 -6.73 8.54
N ALA A 14 -0.86 -7.79 7.95
CA ALA A 14 -1.98 -7.63 7.01
C ALA A 14 -3.19 -6.97 7.68
N ILE A 15 -3.52 -7.34 8.92
CA ILE A 15 -4.60 -6.70 9.68
C ILE A 15 -4.27 -5.23 9.98
N LEU A 16 -3.02 -4.93 10.34
CA LEU A 16 -2.55 -3.57 10.55
C LEU A 16 -2.72 -2.71 9.28
N VAL A 17 -2.34 -3.25 8.11
CA VAL A 17 -2.51 -2.56 6.82
C VAL A 17 -3.99 -2.26 6.55
N VAL A 18 -4.88 -3.23 6.78
CA VAL A 18 -6.32 -3.01 6.59
C VAL A 18 -6.86 -1.93 7.52
N ALA A 19 -6.53 -2.00 8.81
CA ALA A 19 -6.99 -1.02 9.80
C ALA A 19 -6.47 0.39 9.48
N THR A 20 -5.19 0.50 9.11
CA THR A 20 -4.56 1.78 8.79
C THR A 20 -5.02 2.34 7.44
N ALA A 21 -5.38 1.51 6.46
CA ALA A 21 -5.99 1.98 5.21
C ALA A 21 -7.35 2.66 5.46
N ILE A 22 -8.17 2.09 6.35
CA ILE A 22 -9.43 2.71 6.78
C ILE A 22 -9.17 4.02 7.53
N LEU A 23 -8.17 4.05 8.43
CA LEU A 23 -7.79 5.27 9.14
C LEU A 23 -7.26 6.35 8.19
N GLN A 24 -6.49 6.00 7.17
CA GLN A 24 -6.02 6.95 6.16
C GLN A 24 -7.18 7.60 5.40
N LEU A 25 -8.24 6.84 5.08
CA LEU A 25 -9.45 7.44 4.51
C LEU A 25 -10.07 8.46 5.48
N LEU A 26 -10.24 8.09 6.75
CA LEU A 26 -10.82 8.98 7.75
C LEU A 26 -9.98 10.25 7.92
N ILE A 27 -8.65 10.12 8.02
CA ILE A 27 -7.76 11.26 8.21
C ILE A 27 -7.70 12.11 6.94
N GLY A 28 -7.37 11.52 5.80
CA GLY A 28 -7.19 12.25 4.54
C GLY A 28 -8.48 12.85 4.01
N PHE A 29 -9.55 12.06 3.94
CA PHE A 29 -10.79 12.50 3.29
C PHE A 29 -11.76 13.20 4.23
N VAL A 30 -11.87 12.77 5.50
CA VAL A 30 -12.86 13.33 6.44
C VAL A 30 -12.26 14.45 7.28
N LEU A 31 -11.05 14.28 7.82
CA LEU A 31 -10.46 15.27 8.73
C LEU A 31 -9.67 16.38 8.01
N ILE A 32 -8.87 16.01 7.00
CA ILE A 32 -8.10 16.96 6.20
C ILE A 32 -8.96 17.53 5.07
N GLY A 33 -9.78 16.70 4.43
CA GLY A 33 -10.67 17.10 3.35
C GLY A 33 -10.02 16.98 1.97
N PRO A 34 -10.80 16.66 0.92
CA PRO A 34 -10.26 16.40 -0.42
C PRO A 34 -9.71 17.63 -1.14
N ASP A 35 -10.11 18.83 -0.71
CA ASP A 35 -9.70 20.10 -1.33
C ASP A 35 -8.44 20.69 -0.65
N THR A 36 -7.93 20.04 0.39
CA THR A 36 -6.76 20.51 1.13
C THR A 36 -5.49 19.98 0.47
N GLU A 37 -4.69 20.88 -0.08
CA GLU A 37 -3.39 20.56 -0.67
C GLU A 37 -2.25 20.67 0.36
N GLY A 38 -1.31 19.73 0.28
CA GLY A 38 -0.08 19.75 1.07
C GLY A 38 -0.22 19.32 2.53
N TYR A 39 0.73 19.75 3.37
CA TYR A 39 0.81 19.31 4.77
C TYR A 39 -0.23 20.00 5.66
N SER A 40 -1.03 19.21 6.39
CA SER A 40 -1.96 19.70 7.40
C SER A 40 -1.24 19.97 8.73
N ASN A 41 -1.32 21.19 9.26
CA ASN A 41 -0.76 21.51 10.57
C ASN A 41 -1.50 20.80 11.73
N ASP A 42 -2.81 20.61 11.59
CA ASP A 42 -3.64 20.02 12.65
C ASP A 42 -3.53 18.48 12.66
N TRP A 43 -3.49 17.86 11.49
CA TRP A 43 -3.59 16.40 11.34
C TRP A 43 -2.35 15.74 10.73
N GLY A 44 -1.35 16.51 10.29
CA GLY A 44 -0.20 15.99 9.55
C GLY A 44 0.65 14.99 10.33
N LEU A 45 0.80 15.17 11.65
CA LEU A 45 1.48 14.20 12.51
C LEU A 45 0.72 12.86 12.55
N LEU A 46 -0.58 12.92 12.78
CA LEU A 46 -1.42 11.72 12.82
C LEU A 46 -1.40 11.01 11.46
N ASN A 47 -1.51 11.76 10.36
CA ASN A 47 -1.41 11.23 9.02
C ASN A 47 -0.06 10.53 8.78
N GLY A 48 1.05 11.17 9.13
CA GLY A 48 2.39 10.59 8.99
C GLY A 48 2.59 9.30 9.77
N VAL A 49 2.10 9.23 11.02
CA VAL A 49 2.18 8.01 11.85
C VAL A 49 1.35 6.87 11.26
N VAL A 50 0.13 7.17 10.80
CA VAL A 50 -0.73 6.14 10.19
C VAL A 50 -0.16 5.67 8.85
N THR A 51 0.39 6.58 8.04
CA THR A 51 1.09 6.25 6.79
C THR A 51 2.32 5.39 7.05
N PHE A 52 3.11 5.71 8.08
CA PHE A 52 4.24 4.87 8.49
C PHE A 52 3.78 3.46 8.88
N ALA A 53 2.77 3.35 9.75
CA ALA A 53 2.27 2.06 10.21
C ALA A 53 1.70 1.21 9.05
N ASN A 54 1.02 1.86 8.10
CA ASN A 54 0.50 1.21 6.91
C ASN A 54 1.65 0.68 6.02
N SER A 55 2.58 1.53 5.63
CA SER A 55 3.69 1.16 4.74
C SER A 55 4.62 0.13 5.39
N PHE A 56 4.90 0.25 6.69
CA PHE A 56 5.65 -0.75 7.44
C PHE A 56 4.95 -2.12 7.43
N GLY A 57 3.64 -2.13 7.70
CA GLY A 57 2.83 -3.34 7.60
C GLY A 57 2.85 -3.94 6.20
N GLN A 58 2.78 -3.11 5.15
CA GLN A 58 2.85 -3.55 3.77
C GLN A 58 4.20 -4.18 3.41
N VAL A 59 5.33 -3.60 3.84
CA VAL A 59 6.66 -4.19 3.65
C VAL A 59 6.71 -5.60 4.25
N ALA A 60 6.24 -5.77 5.49
CA ALA A 60 6.22 -7.08 6.13
C ALA A 60 5.31 -8.07 5.40
N VAL A 61 4.11 -7.64 4.99
CA VAL A 61 3.17 -8.46 4.21
C VAL A 61 3.81 -8.93 2.90
N LEU A 62 4.44 -8.02 2.15
CA LEU A 62 5.12 -8.34 0.89
C LEU A 62 6.25 -9.36 1.10
N ILE A 63 7.09 -9.16 2.12
CA ILE A 63 8.21 -10.06 2.43
C ILE A 63 7.69 -11.48 2.70
N PHE A 64 6.67 -11.61 3.56
CA PHE A 64 6.12 -12.93 3.89
C PHE A 64 5.26 -13.51 2.77
N ALA A 65 4.65 -12.67 1.93
CA ALA A 65 3.89 -13.10 0.76
C ALA A 65 4.80 -13.80 -0.26
N MET A 66 6.05 -13.36 -0.44
CA MET A 66 7.00 -14.05 -1.30
C MET A 66 7.19 -15.52 -0.90
N LYS A 67 7.22 -15.81 0.40
CA LYS A 67 7.30 -17.18 0.92
C LYS A 67 5.96 -17.91 0.89
N LEU A 68 4.86 -17.19 1.13
CA LEU A 68 3.51 -17.75 1.15
C LEU A 68 3.08 -18.31 -0.21
N PHE A 69 3.42 -17.59 -1.29
CA PHE A 69 3.09 -17.95 -2.67
C PHE A 69 4.23 -18.67 -3.41
N ASP A 70 5.24 -19.15 -2.68
CA ASP A 70 6.38 -19.90 -3.23
C ASP A 70 7.05 -19.19 -4.43
N MET A 71 7.26 -17.88 -4.30
CA MET A 71 7.72 -17.04 -5.41
C MET A 71 9.15 -17.32 -5.85
N ASP A 72 9.92 -18.09 -5.08
CA ASP A 72 11.24 -18.55 -5.51
C ASP A 72 11.18 -19.35 -6.81
N ASN A 73 10.04 -20.00 -7.09
CA ASN A 73 9.77 -20.74 -8.32
C ASN A 73 9.11 -19.90 -9.43
N ASN A 74 8.84 -18.61 -9.19
CA ASN A 74 8.29 -17.68 -10.18
C ASN A 74 9.17 -16.42 -10.29
N PRO A 75 10.17 -16.41 -11.19
CA PRO A 75 11.15 -15.34 -11.30
C PRO A 75 10.53 -13.95 -11.52
N LEU A 76 9.45 -13.86 -12.29
CA LEU A 76 8.77 -12.59 -12.58
C LEU A 76 8.07 -12.05 -11.33
N LEU A 77 7.30 -12.88 -10.62
CA LEU A 77 6.65 -12.46 -9.37
C LEU A 77 7.66 -12.06 -8.31
N ARG A 78 8.78 -12.79 -8.21
CA ARG A 78 9.87 -12.44 -7.29
C ARG A 78 10.51 -11.10 -7.62
N LEU A 79 10.79 -10.84 -8.90
CA LEU A 79 11.36 -9.56 -9.34
C LEU A 79 10.41 -8.40 -9.01
N LEU A 80 9.15 -8.51 -9.41
CA LEU A 80 8.15 -7.47 -9.16
C LEU A 80 7.92 -7.25 -7.66
N GLY A 81 7.86 -8.34 -6.87
CA GLY A 81 7.71 -8.27 -5.42
C GLY A 81 8.90 -7.58 -4.75
N THR A 82 10.12 -7.85 -5.21
CA THR A 82 11.34 -7.19 -4.69
C THR A 82 11.30 -5.69 -4.96
N ILE A 83 10.95 -5.28 -6.19
CA ILE A 83 10.83 -3.86 -6.54
C ILE A 83 9.73 -3.18 -5.71
N ALA A 84 8.58 -3.84 -5.54
CA ALA A 84 7.49 -3.33 -4.70
C ALA A 84 7.95 -3.14 -3.25
N ILE A 85 8.66 -4.11 -2.67
CA ILE A 85 9.24 -4.01 -1.31
C ILE A 85 10.14 -2.79 -1.20
N ILE A 86 11.03 -2.56 -2.17
CA ILE A 86 11.93 -1.40 -2.18
C ILE A 86 11.13 -0.10 -2.18
N GLY A 87 10.14 0.02 -3.09
CA GLY A 87 9.27 1.19 -3.18
C GLY A 87 8.54 1.49 -1.88
N THR A 88 7.86 0.50 -1.32
CA THR A 88 7.14 0.65 -0.04
C THR A 88 8.09 0.92 1.13
N THR A 89 9.32 0.40 1.09
CA THR A 89 10.35 0.71 2.11
C THR A 89 10.73 2.19 2.06
N ILE A 90 10.92 2.75 0.87
CA ILE A 90 11.17 4.19 0.68
C ILE A 90 10.02 5.00 1.28
N SER A 91 8.77 4.71 0.92
CA SER A 91 7.59 5.39 1.50
C SER A 91 7.55 5.27 3.02
N THR A 92 7.88 4.09 3.57
CA THR A 92 7.94 3.87 5.03
C THR A 92 8.96 4.80 5.68
N THR A 93 10.15 4.95 5.08
CA THR A 93 11.20 5.80 5.64
C THR A 93 10.88 7.29 5.55
N ILE A 94 10.10 7.72 4.55
CA ILE A 94 9.74 9.13 4.36
C ILE A 94 8.47 9.53 5.13
N ALA A 95 7.58 8.58 5.44
CA ALA A 95 6.24 8.85 5.98
C ALA A 95 6.15 9.81 7.18
N ILE A 96 7.13 9.79 8.09
CA ILE A 96 7.16 10.66 9.28
C ILE A 96 7.94 11.97 9.04
N SER A 97 8.73 12.05 7.97
CA SER A 97 9.63 13.18 7.69
C SER A 97 8.91 14.54 7.60
N PRO A 98 7.75 14.70 6.93
CA PRO A 98 7.02 15.96 6.91
C PRO A 98 6.63 16.43 8.33
N ALA A 99 6.14 15.52 9.17
CA ALA A 99 5.72 15.83 10.53
C ALA A 99 6.92 16.15 11.44
N ALA A 100 8.01 15.41 11.30
CA ALA A 100 9.26 15.69 12.00
C ALA A 100 9.81 17.08 11.63
N HIS A 101 9.71 17.46 10.36
CA HIS A 101 10.11 18.79 9.89
C HIS A 101 9.21 19.89 10.46
N ALA A 102 7.89 19.73 10.40
CA ALA A 102 6.93 20.69 10.95
C ALA A 102 7.12 20.91 12.47
N ALA A 103 7.56 19.87 13.19
CA ALA A 103 7.87 19.94 14.61
C ALA A 103 9.26 20.55 14.95
N GLY A 104 10.03 20.99 13.95
CA GLY A 104 11.38 21.53 14.14
C GLY A 104 12.46 20.47 14.41
N GLY A 105 12.23 19.22 13.99
CA GLY A 105 13.21 18.13 14.10
C GLY A 105 14.46 18.35 13.23
N PHE A 106 15.47 17.48 13.40
CA PHE A 106 16.74 17.54 12.67
C PHE A 106 16.58 17.13 11.19
N THR A 107 15.93 17.99 10.41
CA THR A 107 15.56 17.73 9.00
C THR A 107 15.99 18.86 8.06
N GLY A 108 16.72 19.85 8.59
CA GLY A 108 17.14 21.05 7.85
C GLY A 108 16.03 22.08 7.67
N THR A 109 16.27 23.10 6.86
CA THR A 109 15.29 24.18 6.53
C THR A 109 15.14 24.38 5.03
N SER A 110 15.79 23.56 4.20
CA SER A 110 15.83 23.73 2.74
C SER A 110 14.53 23.35 2.04
N PHE A 111 13.70 22.52 2.67
CA PHE A 111 12.43 22.05 2.13
C PHE A 111 11.31 22.32 3.14
N THR A 112 10.12 22.67 2.68
CA THR A 112 8.92 22.74 3.52
C THR A 112 8.34 21.32 3.76
N PRO A 113 7.51 21.10 4.80
CA PRO A 113 6.83 19.82 4.99
C PRO A 113 6.04 19.35 3.76
N THR A 114 5.39 20.26 3.05
CA THR A 114 4.68 19.97 1.80
C THR A 114 5.64 19.50 0.72
N GLN A 115 6.78 20.17 0.52
CA GLN A 115 7.77 19.74 -0.48
C GLN A 115 8.33 18.35 -0.18
N ILE A 116 8.53 18.01 1.10
CA ILE A 116 8.94 16.66 1.52
C ILE A 116 7.87 15.62 1.17
N LEU A 117 6.60 15.95 1.37
CA LEU A 117 5.46 15.09 0.99
C LEU A 117 5.38 14.89 -0.53
N ASP A 118 5.54 15.96 -1.31
CA ASP A 118 5.52 15.90 -2.78
C ASP A 118 6.68 15.06 -3.33
N MET A 119 7.85 15.13 -2.69
CA MET A 119 9.00 14.27 -3.04
C MET A 119 8.71 12.79 -2.86
N ASP A 120 7.98 12.38 -1.81
CA ASP A 120 7.58 10.98 -1.61
C ASP A 120 6.77 10.47 -2.81
N GLY A 121 5.77 11.25 -3.23
CA GLY A 121 4.93 10.93 -4.40
C GLY A 121 5.75 10.82 -5.69
N ALA A 122 6.67 11.78 -5.93
CA ALA A 122 7.51 11.79 -7.12
C ALA A 122 8.48 10.59 -7.18
N ILE A 123 9.09 10.22 -6.05
CA ILE A 123 10.07 9.12 -5.97
C ILE A 123 9.36 7.76 -6.08
N THR A 124 8.19 7.63 -5.48
CA THR A 124 7.48 6.35 -5.36
C THR A 124 6.47 6.13 -6.48
N TYR A 125 6.30 7.08 -7.41
CA TYR A 125 5.31 6.98 -8.49
C TYR A 125 5.40 5.67 -9.29
N GLY A 126 6.63 5.23 -9.60
CA GLY A 126 6.87 3.97 -10.31
C GLY A 126 6.39 2.72 -9.56
N THR A 127 6.38 2.76 -8.23
CA THR A 127 5.85 1.66 -7.39
C THR A 127 4.36 1.44 -7.62
N TRP A 128 3.60 2.49 -7.96
CA TRP A 128 2.18 2.39 -8.29
C TRP A 128 1.87 1.73 -9.64
N PHE A 129 2.89 1.37 -10.42
CA PHE A 129 2.74 0.44 -11.54
C PHE A 129 3.16 -0.97 -11.15
N VAL A 130 4.32 -1.10 -10.51
CA VAL A 130 4.91 -2.41 -10.23
C VAL A 130 4.11 -3.19 -9.19
N PHE A 131 3.71 -2.53 -8.09
CA PHE A 131 3.00 -3.19 -7.02
C PHE A 131 1.62 -3.70 -7.44
N PRO A 132 0.78 -2.92 -8.15
CA PRO A 132 -0.48 -3.43 -8.68
C PRO A 132 -0.32 -4.56 -9.70
N VAL A 133 0.70 -4.54 -10.56
CA VAL A 133 1.00 -5.68 -11.46
C VAL A 133 1.32 -6.93 -10.65
N TRP A 134 2.12 -6.80 -9.58
CA TRP A 134 2.41 -7.92 -8.69
C TRP A 134 1.12 -8.46 -8.05
N VAL A 135 0.28 -7.59 -7.48
CA VAL A 135 -1.00 -8.00 -6.88
C VAL A 135 -1.90 -8.69 -7.92
N LEU A 136 -1.93 -8.19 -9.16
CA LEU A 136 -2.73 -8.76 -10.24
C LEU A 136 -2.29 -10.18 -10.55
N LEU A 137 -0.99 -10.39 -10.75
CA LEU A 137 -0.45 -11.69 -11.11
C LEU A 137 -0.61 -12.73 -9.99
N VAL A 138 -0.37 -12.34 -8.73
CA VAL A 138 -0.64 -13.20 -7.57
C VAL A 138 -2.12 -13.56 -7.50
N SER A 139 -2.99 -12.57 -7.68
CA SER A 139 -4.44 -12.79 -7.58
C SER A 139 -4.97 -13.66 -8.72
N LEU A 140 -4.43 -13.52 -9.93
CA LEU A 140 -4.77 -14.39 -11.07
C LEU A 140 -4.27 -15.82 -10.86
N GLN A 141 -3.06 -16.01 -10.33
CA GLN A 141 -2.52 -17.33 -10.02
C GLN A 141 -3.38 -18.06 -8.98
N GLU A 142 -3.91 -17.33 -7.99
CA GLU A 142 -4.77 -17.88 -6.94
C GLU A 142 -6.26 -17.89 -7.28
N ARG A 143 -6.63 -17.57 -8.53
CA ARG A 143 -8.03 -17.64 -8.96
C ARG A 143 -8.46 -19.11 -9.10
N GLY A 144 -9.13 -19.62 -8.07
CA GLY A 144 -9.41 -21.05 -7.93
C GLY A 144 -8.25 -21.84 -7.33
N GLY A 145 -7.25 -21.13 -6.77
CA GLY A 145 -6.17 -21.70 -5.99
C GLY A 145 -6.58 -22.03 -4.55
N ASN A 146 -5.64 -22.58 -3.80
CA ASN A 146 -5.85 -23.08 -2.44
C ASN A 146 -5.25 -22.16 -1.36
N VAL A 147 -4.53 -21.10 -1.72
CA VAL A 147 -3.85 -20.24 -0.74
C VAL A 147 -4.72 -19.03 -0.43
N LEU A 148 -5.18 -18.30 -1.45
CA LEU A 148 -6.00 -17.11 -1.27
C LEU A 148 -7.50 -17.43 -1.38
N PRO A 149 -8.37 -16.90 -0.50
CA PRO A 149 -9.81 -17.00 -0.67
C PRO A 149 -10.26 -16.37 -2.00
N SER A 150 -11.28 -16.93 -2.65
CA SER A 150 -11.77 -16.48 -3.97
C SER A 150 -12.16 -15.01 -4.01
N TRP A 151 -12.83 -14.52 -2.96
CA TRP A 151 -13.19 -13.10 -2.82
C TRP A 151 -11.95 -12.20 -2.66
N GLY A 152 -10.89 -12.70 -2.01
CA GLY A 152 -9.62 -11.99 -1.87
C GLY A 152 -8.90 -11.87 -3.21
N SER A 153 -8.84 -12.96 -3.99
CA SER A 153 -8.31 -12.97 -5.36
C SER A 153 -9.09 -12.02 -6.27
N LEU A 154 -10.43 -12.07 -6.25
CA LEU A 154 -11.26 -11.17 -7.06
C LEU A 154 -11.05 -9.70 -6.70
N ALA A 155 -10.97 -9.39 -5.39
CA ALA A 155 -10.69 -8.04 -4.93
C ALA A 155 -9.30 -7.54 -5.36
N GLY A 156 -8.28 -8.41 -5.32
CA GLY A 156 -6.93 -8.08 -5.78
C GLY A 156 -6.88 -7.80 -7.28
N ILE A 157 -7.55 -8.62 -8.11
CA ILE A 157 -7.69 -8.37 -9.55
C ILE A 157 -8.36 -7.01 -9.79
N GLY A 158 -9.48 -6.75 -9.12
CA GLY A 158 -10.23 -5.50 -9.26
C GLY A 158 -9.41 -4.27 -8.86
N ALA A 159 -8.76 -4.32 -7.69
CA ALA A 159 -7.90 -3.24 -7.19
C ALA A 159 -6.78 -2.94 -8.19
N SER A 160 -6.06 -3.98 -8.64
CA SER A 160 -4.94 -3.81 -9.53
C SER A 160 -5.32 -3.24 -10.88
N ILE A 161 -6.38 -3.77 -11.52
CA ILE A 161 -6.84 -3.26 -12.81
C ILE A 161 -7.24 -1.79 -12.69
N LEU A 162 -7.99 -1.44 -11.64
CA LEU A 162 -8.42 -0.07 -11.40
C LEU A 162 -7.23 0.87 -11.20
N ILE A 163 -6.28 0.52 -10.32
CA ILE A 163 -5.12 1.36 -10.03
C ILE A 163 -4.23 1.50 -11.28
N LEU A 164 -4.00 0.42 -12.04
CA LEU A 164 -3.22 0.48 -13.27
C LEU A 164 -3.89 1.35 -14.34
N ALA A 165 -5.19 1.15 -14.57
CA ALA A 165 -5.94 1.93 -15.56
C ALA A 165 -5.92 3.43 -15.23
N VAL A 166 -6.05 3.77 -13.95
CA VAL A 166 -6.07 5.17 -13.50
C VAL A 166 -4.68 5.80 -13.60
N ASN A 167 -3.63 5.12 -13.16
CA ASN A 167 -2.26 5.64 -13.27
C ASN A 167 -1.83 5.81 -14.74
N LEU A 168 -2.22 4.89 -15.63
CA LEU A 168 -2.02 5.05 -17.08
C LEU A 168 -2.86 6.21 -17.63
N GLY A 169 -4.10 6.34 -17.19
CA GLY A 169 -4.98 7.45 -17.57
C GLY A 169 -4.39 8.81 -17.21
N PHE A 170 -3.84 8.98 -15.99
CA PHE A 170 -3.13 10.20 -15.62
C PHE A 170 -1.82 10.39 -16.39
N LEU A 171 -1.04 9.32 -16.58
CA LEU A 171 0.21 9.38 -17.35
C LEU A 171 -0.01 9.89 -18.78
N PHE A 172 -1.13 9.51 -19.41
CA PHE A 172 -1.51 9.97 -20.74
C PHE A 172 -2.44 11.19 -20.73
N SER A 173 -2.68 11.81 -19.57
CA SER A 173 -3.57 12.98 -19.41
C SER A 173 -5.00 12.74 -19.94
N LEU A 174 -5.50 11.51 -19.82
CA LEU A 174 -6.82 11.07 -20.31
C LEU A 174 -7.92 11.15 -19.24
N LEU A 175 -7.56 11.35 -17.97
CA LEU A 175 -8.50 11.37 -16.85
C LEU A 175 -8.48 12.71 -16.12
N PRO A 176 -9.65 13.25 -15.73
CA PRO A 176 -9.72 14.43 -14.87
C PRO A 176 -9.41 14.06 -13.41
N GLU A 177 -8.78 14.97 -12.66
CA GLU A 177 -8.46 14.77 -11.23
C GLU A 177 -9.69 14.49 -10.36
N THR A 178 -10.88 14.95 -10.78
CA THR A 178 -12.15 14.67 -10.11
C THR A 178 -12.47 13.18 -9.91
N ILE A 179 -11.82 12.27 -10.66
CA ILE A 179 -12.00 10.83 -10.48
C ILE A 179 -11.18 10.26 -9.30
N ILE A 180 -10.14 10.96 -8.84
CA ILE A 180 -9.19 10.52 -7.83
C ILE A 180 -9.90 10.03 -6.54
N PRO A 181 -10.86 10.78 -5.95
CA PRO A 181 -11.54 10.32 -4.74
C PRO A 181 -12.27 8.98 -4.91
N PHE A 182 -12.96 8.79 -6.04
CA PHE A 182 -13.71 7.57 -6.31
C PHE A 182 -12.79 6.36 -6.47
N VAL A 183 -11.66 6.56 -7.17
CA VAL A 183 -10.63 5.53 -7.34
C VAL A 183 -10.02 5.15 -6.00
N TRP A 184 -9.70 6.13 -5.15
CA TRP A 184 -9.15 5.86 -3.83
C TRP A 184 -10.12 5.10 -2.93
N ILE A 185 -11.41 5.49 -2.93
CA ILE A 185 -12.42 4.78 -2.14
C ILE A 185 -12.57 3.34 -2.63
N VAL A 186 -12.81 3.13 -3.92
CA VAL A 186 -13.08 1.79 -4.46
C VAL A 186 -11.81 0.94 -4.46
N GLY A 187 -10.72 1.43 -5.05
CA GLY A 187 -9.46 0.70 -5.18
C GLY A 187 -8.69 0.62 -3.88
N GLY A 188 -8.45 1.76 -3.23
CA GLY A 188 -7.57 1.89 -2.07
C GLY A 188 -8.20 1.49 -0.73
N VAL A 189 -9.52 1.64 -0.55
CA VAL A 189 -10.17 1.39 0.75
C VAL A 189 -11.07 0.15 0.74
N ILE A 190 -11.69 -0.18 -0.39
CA ILE A 190 -12.56 -1.36 -0.48
C ILE A 190 -11.78 -2.55 -1.03
N LEU A 191 -11.34 -2.48 -2.29
CA LEU A 191 -10.80 -3.64 -3.01
C LEU A 191 -9.44 -4.07 -2.46
N TYR A 192 -8.48 -3.14 -2.33
CA TYR A 192 -7.15 -3.48 -1.84
C TYR A 192 -7.15 -3.98 -0.38
N PRO A 193 -7.84 -3.34 0.58
CA PRO A 193 -7.93 -3.88 1.94
C PRO A 193 -8.67 -5.21 2.00
N THR A 194 -9.66 -5.44 1.12
CA THR A 194 -10.27 -6.77 0.98
C THR A 194 -9.24 -7.81 0.53
N PHE A 195 -8.42 -7.52 -0.48
CA PHE A 195 -7.32 -8.41 -0.89
C PHE A 195 -6.34 -8.68 0.26
N VAL A 196 -5.87 -7.64 0.95
CA VAL A 196 -4.94 -7.77 2.09
C VAL A 196 -5.57 -8.55 3.24
N PHE A 197 -6.87 -8.35 3.50
CA PHE A 197 -7.59 -9.16 4.48
C PHE A 197 -7.65 -10.63 4.05
N GLY A 198 -7.82 -10.91 2.75
CA GLY A 198 -7.69 -12.25 2.18
C GLY A 198 -6.32 -12.86 2.42
N MET A 199 -5.24 -12.09 2.23
CA MET A 199 -3.88 -12.53 2.58
C MET A 199 -3.75 -12.83 4.08
N SER A 200 -4.38 -12.05 4.95
CA SER A 200 -4.37 -12.32 6.40
C SER A 200 -4.95 -13.71 6.73
N ARG A 201 -6.01 -14.13 6.01
CA ARG A 201 -6.61 -15.46 6.14
C ARG A 201 -5.69 -16.54 5.59
N ALA A 202 -5.04 -16.27 4.46
CA ALA A 202 -4.06 -17.17 3.87
C ALA A 202 -2.88 -17.44 4.83
N PHE A 203 -2.32 -16.39 5.44
CA PHE A 203 -1.31 -16.53 6.50
C PHE A 203 -1.85 -17.32 7.70
N ALA A 204 -3.08 -17.02 8.15
CA ALA A 204 -3.69 -17.72 9.29
C ALA A 204 -3.78 -19.24 9.07
N SER A 205 -4.04 -19.69 7.83
CA SER A 205 -4.09 -21.12 7.47
C SER A 205 -2.77 -21.87 7.67
N LYS A 206 -1.65 -21.16 7.80
CA LYS A 206 -0.30 -21.73 7.97
C LYS A 206 0.17 -21.71 9.42
N ILE A 207 -0.71 -21.32 10.34
CA ILE A 207 -0.45 -21.32 11.78
C ILE A 207 -0.93 -22.66 12.35
N ASN A 208 0.02 -23.57 12.59
CA ASN A 208 -0.21 -24.80 13.35
C ASN A 208 -0.04 -24.56 14.84
#